data_AF-A0AA36E5Z3-F1
#
_entry.id   AF-A0AA36E5Z3-F1
#
_cell.length_a   1.000
_cell.length_b   1.000
_cell.length_c   1.000
_cell.angle_alpha   90.00
_cell.angle_beta   90.00
_cell.angle_gamma   90.00
#
_symmetry.space_group_name_H-M   'P 1'
#
loop_
_entity.id
_entity.type
_entity.pdbx_description
1 polymer ?
#
loop_
_entity_poly.entity_id
_entity_poly.type
_entity_poly.pdbx_seq_one_letter_code
_entity_poly.pdbx_strand_id
1 'polypeptide(L)'
;MLAPIFASIDVLQQYRKHPSSGPRELTPTMVGSIEEADKPAKRGKKPETHKEAQVCKPTKGKTAKKRKYDKAVTSPPQPKKLKKPARRLILQSSSDSDSEYVPPQHKNAPPSESESESSDDEASGRGDTPPRSPTLEIPVHSHPPSPPPVTIPAAAKKNAQTVNASMDNLQRSLQSERSNLKATCQAIEAANASLHANVNDRLTQLEAELAVENRIMDELDRRTSQLKMQNYKLRTASAELNDLKLEKEGNEASVSNKGKKKKKIREDDTDDEDEIYAENPKNPFQKVNLSEKELEEKLKKQQAELEKKRKETELLEKKNSMFLVSTIVFLQRCAIDEQSIL
;
A
#
# COMPACT_ATOMS: atom_id res chain seq x y z
N MET A 1 -32.32 13.23 25.84
CA MET A 1 -31.55 12.78 24.65
C MET A 1 -30.16 13.44 24.59
N LEU A 2 -29.41 13.47 25.69
CA LEU A 2 -28.01 13.97 25.76
C LEU A 2 -27.02 12.86 26.14
N ALA A 3 -27.50 11.61 26.28
CA ALA A 3 -26.70 10.46 26.67
C ALA A 3 -25.54 10.08 25.72
N PRO A 4 -25.59 10.31 24.38
CA PRO A 4 -24.50 9.85 23.51
C PRO A 4 -23.21 10.68 23.59
N ILE A 5 -23.26 11.92 24.09
CA ILE A 5 -22.09 12.82 24.12
C ILE A 5 -21.14 12.46 25.27
N PHE A 6 -21.63 11.78 26.32
CA PHE A 6 -20.80 11.37 27.44
C PHE A 6 -19.91 10.15 27.14
N ALA A 7 -20.33 9.26 26.25
CA ALA A 7 -19.55 8.06 25.90
C ALA A 7 -18.27 8.39 25.10
N SER A 8 -18.26 9.46 24.30
CA SER A 8 -17.06 9.87 23.54
C SER A 8 -16.03 10.60 24.40
N ILE A 9 -16.45 11.21 25.53
CA ILE A 9 -15.53 11.86 26.47
C ILE A 9 -14.69 10.82 27.21
N ASP A 10 -15.27 9.67 27.57
CA ASP A 10 -14.54 8.59 28.26
C ASP A 10 -13.42 7.98 27.41
N VAL A 11 -13.63 7.82 26.10
CA VAL A 11 -12.59 7.31 25.19
C VAL A 11 -11.41 8.29 25.11
N LEU A 12 -11.68 9.60 25.07
CA LEU A 12 -10.64 10.62 25.05
C LEU A 12 -9.90 10.71 26.40
N GLN A 13 -10.61 10.51 27.51
CA GLN A 13 -10.00 10.45 28.85
C GLN A 13 -9.17 9.19 29.03
N GLN A 14 -9.58 8.03 28.50
CA GLN A 14 -8.77 6.81 28.48
C GLN A 14 -7.48 7.01 27.68
N TYR A 15 -7.53 7.69 26.54
CA TYR A 15 -6.33 8.00 25.76
C TYR A 15 -5.33 8.90 26.51
N ARG A 16 -5.80 9.81 27.37
CA ARG A 16 -4.92 10.62 28.24
C ARG A 16 -4.34 9.86 29.44
N LYS A 17 -4.96 8.76 29.86
CA LYS A 17 -4.47 7.92 30.97
C LYS A 17 -3.32 7.02 30.56
N HIS A 18 -3.05 6.83 29.26
CA HIS A 18 -1.81 6.19 28.86
C HIS A 18 -0.64 7.10 29.20
N PRO A 19 0.31 6.66 30.05
CA PRO A 19 1.51 7.43 30.29
C PRO A 19 2.13 7.73 28.93
N SER A 20 2.31 9.03 28.64
CA SER A 20 2.99 9.49 27.43
C SER A 20 4.28 8.68 27.33
N SER A 21 4.35 7.77 26.36
CA SER A 21 5.57 7.04 26.11
C SER A 21 6.55 8.10 25.67
N GLY A 22 7.42 8.51 26.59
CA GLY A 22 8.46 9.49 26.33
C GLY A 22 9.30 9.08 25.12
N PRO A 23 10.25 9.92 24.69
CA PRO A 23 11.13 9.61 23.58
C PRO A 23 11.61 8.17 23.68
N ARG A 24 11.15 7.30 22.77
CA ARG A 24 11.55 5.89 22.79
C ARG A 24 13.03 5.87 22.52
N GLU A 25 13.82 5.47 23.52
CA GLU A 25 15.24 5.24 23.31
C GLU A 25 15.39 4.18 22.22
N LEU A 26 16.00 4.58 21.11
CA LEU A 26 16.28 3.66 20.02
C LEU A 26 17.28 2.64 20.53
N THR A 27 16.97 1.36 20.31
CA THR A 27 17.93 0.30 20.63
C THR A 27 19.23 0.55 19.85
N PRO A 28 20.41 0.23 20.42
CA PRO A 28 21.70 0.44 19.75
C PRO A 28 21.76 -0.12 18.31
N THR A 29 21.02 -1.20 18.06
CA THR A 29 20.87 -1.82 16.73
C THR A 29 20.15 -0.90 15.72
N MET A 30 19.10 -0.21 16.16
CA MET A 30 18.37 0.77 15.33
C MET A 30 19.21 2.01 15.07
N VAL A 31 19.96 2.49 16.07
CA VAL A 31 20.89 3.61 15.92
C VAL A 31 21.98 3.28 14.89
N GLY A 32 22.59 2.09 14.99
CA GLY A 32 23.61 1.65 14.03
C GLY A 32 23.08 1.52 12.60
N SER A 33 21.83 1.09 12.42
CA SER A 33 21.22 0.96 11.09
C SER A 33 20.98 2.32 10.40
N ILE A 34 20.67 3.35 11.18
CA ILE A 34 20.47 4.72 10.66
C ILE A 34 21.82 5.30 10.22
N GLU A 35 22.87 5.09 11.03
CA GLU A 35 24.22 5.59 10.74
C GLU A 35 24.91 4.84 9.59
N GLU A 36 24.51 3.59 9.31
CA GLU A 36 24.97 2.83 8.16
C GLU A 36 24.31 3.28 6.84
N ALA A 37 23.01 3.60 6.88
CA ALA A 37 22.26 4.06 5.71
C ALA A 37 22.67 5.46 5.23
N ASP A 38 23.17 6.31 6.12
CA ASP A 38 23.56 7.70 5.80
C ASP A 38 25.01 7.82 5.29
N LYS A 39 25.72 6.71 5.10
CA LYS A 39 27.02 6.75 4.45
C LYS A 39 26.81 7.01 2.96
N PRO A 40 27.30 8.15 2.41
CA PRO A 40 27.17 8.42 0.99
C PRO A 40 27.88 7.31 0.22
N ALA A 41 27.10 6.48 -0.47
CA ALA A 41 27.60 5.45 -1.35
C ALA A 41 28.61 6.11 -2.30
N LYS A 42 29.89 5.72 -2.18
CA LYS A 42 30.95 6.24 -3.04
C LYS A 42 30.53 6.03 -4.49
N ARG A 43 30.09 7.11 -5.14
CA ARG A 43 29.70 7.15 -6.55
C ARG A 43 30.89 6.65 -7.36
N GLY A 44 30.84 5.38 -7.75
CA GLY A 44 31.84 4.75 -8.59
C GLY A 44 32.00 5.56 -9.87
N LYS A 45 33.26 5.88 -10.22
CA LYS A 45 33.62 6.42 -11.52
C LYS A 45 33.04 5.51 -12.61
N LYS A 46 32.27 6.10 -13.53
CA LYS A 46 31.78 5.40 -14.72
C LYS A 46 32.98 4.86 -15.51
N PRO A 47 33.00 3.59 -15.93
CA PRO A 47 33.91 3.14 -16.96
C PRO A 47 33.55 3.85 -18.27
N GLU A 48 34.53 4.57 -18.79
CA GLU A 48 34.52 5.26 -20.08
C GLU A 48 34.40 4.23 -21.20
N THR A 49 33.19 4.10 -21.74
CA THR A 49 32.90 3.18 -22.85
C THR A 49 33.38 3.83 -24.13
N HIS A 50 34.56 3.43 -24.61
CA HIS A 50 35.06 3.81 -25.93
C HIS A 50 34.11 3.26 -27.01
N LYS A 51 33.68 4.16 -27.88
CA LYS A 51 32.89 3.87 -29.08
C LYS A 51 33.72 3.04 -30.04
N GLU A 52 33.34 1.79 -30.26
CA GLU A 52 33.78 1.04 -31.43
C GLU A 52 32.74 1.23 -32.55
N ALA A 53 33.16 1.96 -33.57
CA ALA A 53 32.39 2.20 -34.76
C ALA A 53 32.36 0.92 -35.62
N GLN A 54 31.22 0.22 -35.64
CA GLN A 54 30.95 -0.78 -36.66
C GLN A 54 29.99 -0.21 -37.71
N VAL A 55 30.56 0.08 -38.87
CA VAL A 55 29.89 0.42 -40.13
C VAL A 55 29.09 -0.80 -40.59
N CYS A 56 27.77 -0.75 -40.45
CA CYS A 56 26.86 -1.68 -41.11
C CYS A 56 26.20 -0.99 -42.32
N LYS A 57 26.53 -1.47 -43.51
CA LYS A 57 25.98 -1.00 -44.79
C LYS A 57 24.48 -1.37 -44.89
N PRO A 58 23.64 -0.53 -45.52
CA PRO A 58 22.26 -0.89 -45.82
C PRO A 58 22.18 -1.75 -47.09
N THR A 59 21.87 -3.04 -46.93
CA THR A 59 21.58 -3.94 -48.06
C THR A 59 20.13 -3.75 -48.50
N LYS A 60 19.96 -3.10 -49.66
CA LYS A 60 18.70 -3.01 -50.41
C LYS A 60 18.20 -4.41 -50.76
N GLY A 61 16.92 -4.71 -50.52
CA GLY A 61 16.28 -5.82 -51.21
C GLY A 61 14.93 -6.32 -50.71
N LYS A 62 13.94 -6.21 -51.61
CA LYS A 62 12.78 -7.10 -51.83
C LYS A 62 11.51 -6.89 -51.00
N THR A 63 10.65 -6.12 -51.64
CA THR A 63 9.19 -6.18 -51.66
C THR A 63 8.59 -7.59 -51.63
N ALA A 64 7.64 -7.81 -50.71
CA ALA A 64 6.71 -8.93 -50.75
C ALA A 64 5.27 -8.44 -50.97
N LYS A 65 4.79 -8.81 -52.17
CA LYS A 65 3.43 -8.96 -52.68
C LYS A 65 2.24 -8.71 -51.72
N LYS A 66 1.37 -7.83 -52.21
CA LYS A 66 -0.04 -7.65 -51.85
C LYS A 66 -0.79 -8.98 -51.72
N ARG A 67 -1.54 -9.15 -50.63
CA ARG A 67 -2.79 -9.92 -50.63
C ARG A 67 -3.93 -8.97 -50.24
N LYS A 68 -4.89 -8.86 -51.15
CA LYS A 68 -6.17 -8.17 -50.96
C LYS A 68 -7.03 -9.02 -50.02
N TYR A 69 -7.62 -8.40 -49.01
CA TYR A 69 -8.87 -8.88 -48.43
C TYR A 69 -9.88 -7.73 -48.47
N ASP A 70 -11.04 -8.08 -48.99
CA ASP A 70 -12.13 -7.21 -49.40
C ASP A 70 -13.22 -7.20 -48.32
N LYS A 71 -13.78 -6.01 -48.13
CA LYS A 71 -15.12 -5.65 -47.60
C LYS A 71 -15.57 -5.98 -46.16
N ALA A 72 -15.81 -4.83 -45.49
CA ALA A 72 -17.04 -4.42 -44.83
C ALA A 72 -17.27 -4.81 -43.36
N VAL A 73 -16.98 -3.86 -42.44
CA VAL A 73 -17.93 -3.39 -41.41
C VAL A 73 -17.57 -1.92 -41.10
N THR A 74 -18.56 -1.04 -41.23
CA THR A 74 -18.50 0.40 -40.97
C THR A 74 -18.23 0.66 -39.49
N SER A 75 -17.10 1.27 -39.15
CA SER A 75 -16.82 1.77 -37.80
C SER A 75 -17.30 3.23 -37.65
N PRO A 76 -17.84 3.62 -36.48
CA PRO A 76 -18.38 4.97 -36.25
C PRO A 76 -17.27 6.03 -36.16
N PRO A 77 -17.58 7.30 -36.47
CA PRO A 77 -16.59 8.37 -36.62
C PRO A 77 -15.83 8.66 -35.33
N GLN A 78 -14.50 8.73 -35.42
CA GLN A 78 -13.65 9.15 -34.32
C GLN A 78 -13.92 10.61 -33.92
N PRO A 79 -14.03 10.92 -32.62
CA PRO A 79 -14.17 12.29 -32.15
C PRO A 79 -12.88 13.08 -32.44
N LYS A 80 -13.05 14.20 -33.15
CA LYS A 80 -11.98 15.16 -33.45
C LYS A 80 -11.37 15.66 -32.14
N LYS A 81 -10.06 15.47 -32.00
CA LYS A 81 -9.26 15.93 -30.86
C LYS A 81 -9.36 17.46 -30.77
N LEU A 82 -10.13 17.97 -29.81
CA LEU A 82 -10.10 19.37 -29.42
C LEU A 82 -8.71 19.67 -28.83
N LYS A 83 -8.01 20.62 -29.45
CA LYS A 83 -6.70 21.12 -29.03
C LYS A 83 -6.86 21.88 -27.71
N LYS A 84 -6.48 21.27 -26.59
CA LYS A 84 -6.51 21.93 -25.27
C LYS A 84 -5.47 23.05 -25.23
N PRO A 85 -5.80 24.23 -24.68
CA PRO A 85 -4.81 25.29 -24.45
C PRO A 85 -3.83 24.83 -23.37
N ALA A 86 -2.54 25.06 -23.61
CA ALA A 86 -1.46 24.79 -22.68
C ALA A 86 -1.61 25.70 -21.45
N ARG A 87 -2.18 25.18 -20.36
CA ARG A 87 -2.13 25.83 -19.04
C ARG A 87 -0.70 25.71 -18.53
N ARG A 88 0.02 26.83 -18.49
CA ARG A 88 1.31 26.95 -17.83
C ARG A 88 1.09 26.70 -16.34
N LEU A 89 1.56 25.57 -15.83
CA LEU A 89 1.69 25.31 -14.40
C LEU A 89 2.77 26.26 -13.89
N ILE A 90 2.36 27.37 -13.27
CA ILE A 90 3.25 28.17 -12.44
C ILE A 90 3.34 27.41 -11.12
N LEU A 91 4.38 26.58 -10.99
CA LEU A 91 4.83 26.04 -9.71
C LEU A 91 5.27 27.25 -8.86
N GLN A 92 4.35 27.78 -8.06
CA GLN A 92 4.71 28.63 -6.94
C GLN A 92 5.22 27.71 -5.83
N SER A 93 6.54 27.53 -5.81
CA SER A 93 7.26 26.91 -4.70
C SER A 93 7.15 27.83 -3.49
N SER A 94 6.30 27.49 -2.52
CA SER A 94 6.21 28.18 -1.25
C SER A 94 7.30 27.66 -0.32
N SER A 95 8.29 28.52 -0.12
CA SER A 95 9.01 28.82 1.12
C SER A 95 9.50 27.68 2.01
N ASP A 96 10.82 27.50 2.00
CA ASP A 96 11.63 27.21 3.19
C ASP A 96 11.20 28.13 4.34
N SER A 97 10.48 27.57 5.32
CA SER A 97 10.46 28.10 6.68
C SER A 97 11.36 27.21 7.52
N ASP A 98 12.63 27.57 7.50
CA ASP A 98 13.65 27.15 8.45
C ASP A 98 13.31 27.81 9.80
N SER A 99 12.34 27.23 10.52
CA SER A 99 12.12 27.55 11.93
C SER A 99 12.78 26.46 12.75
N GLU A 100 13.98 26.78 13.23
CA GLU A 100 14.71 26.05 14.27
C GLU A 100 13.75 25.76 15.45
N TYR A 101 13.29 24.53 15.54
CA TYR A 101 12.46 24.06 16.63
C TYR A 101 13.32 23.99 17.90
N VAL A 102 13.19 24.99 18.78
CA VAL A 102 13.72 24.96 20.14
C VAL A 102 12.75 24.16 21.01
N PRO A 103 13.11 22.96 21.51
CA PRO A 103 12.24 22.20 22.39
C PRO A 103 12.03 22.96 23.71
N PRO A 104 10.78 23.11 24.20
CA PRO A 104 10.52 23.73 25.48
C PRO A 104 11.19 22.94 26.61
N GLN A 105 12.18 23.53 27.27
CA GLN A 105 12.77 22.97 28.48
C GLN A 105 11.76 23.06 29.64
N HIS A 106 10.96 22.00 29.80
CA HIS A 106 10.14 21.82 30.99
C HIS A 106 11.00 21.23 32.11
N LYS A 107 11.17 22.04 33.17
CA LYS A 107 11.90 21.68 34.38
C LYS A 107 11.10 20.60 35.12
N ASN A 108 11.74 19.47 35.38
CA ASN A 108 11.20 18.35 36.14
C ASN A 108 10.82 18.81 37.56
N ALA A 109 9.53 18.84 37.86
CA ALA A 109 9.02 18.76 39.22
C ALA A 109 8.50 17.33 39.45
N PRO A 110 8.78 16.70 40.60
CA PRO A 110 8.40 15.32 40.86
C PRO A 110 6.87 15.17 40.89
N PRO A 111 6.30 14.09 40.30
CA PRO A 111 4.87 13.87 40.30
C PRO A 111 4.40 13.50 41.71
N SER A 112 3.45 14.26 42.24
CA SER A 112 2.70 13.88 43.44
C SER A 112 1.82 12.68 43.11
N GLU A 113 2.08 11.58 43.79
CA GLU A 113 1.28 10.36 43.75
C GLU A 113 -0.03 10.64 44.52
N SER A 114 -1.14 10.73 43.80
CA SER A 114 -2.48 10.79 44.38
C SER A 114 -3.16 9.45 44.14
N GLU A 115 -3.09 8.61 45.17
CA GLU A 115 -3.89 7.40 45.31
C GLU A 115 -5.37 7.80 45.35
N SER A 116 -6.15 7.31 44.39
CA SER A 116 -7.60 7.49 44.37
C SER A 116 -8.26 6.12 44.26
N GLU A 117 -8.58 5.57 45.43
CA GLU A 117 -9.46 4.42 45.61
C GLU A 117 -10.86 4.78 45.06
N SER A 118 -11.25 4.18 43.93
CA SER A 118 -12.61 4.30 43.42
C SER A 118 -13.47 3.19 44.02
N SER A 119 -14.30 3.59 44.99
CA SER A 119 -15.37 2.80 45.61
C SER A 119 -16.44 2.42 44.58
N ASP A 120 -16.79 1.15 44.59
CA ASP A 120 -17.99 0.55 44.01
C ASP A 120 -19.20 1.01 44.85
N ASP A 121 -20.24 1.57 44.24
CA ASP A 121 -21.51 1.84 44.93
C ASP A 121 -22.69 1.63 43.97
N GLU A 122 -23.09 0.36 43.94
CA GLU A 122 -24.37 -0.15 43.45
C GLU A 122 -25.45 0.20 44.49
N ALA A 123 -26.20 1.28 44.29
CA ALA A 123 -27.44 1.51 45.03
C ALA A 123 -28.46 2.33 44.22
N SER A 124 -29.25 1.57 43.46
CA SER A 124 -30.69 1.80 43.27
C SER A 124 -31.34 2.45 44.50
N GLY A 125 -31.91 3.64 44.34
CA GLY A 125 -32.53 4.32 45.48
C GLY A 125 -33.38 5.51 45.07
N ARG A 126 -34.64 5.22 44.72
CA ARG A 126 -35.82 6.06 44.90
C ARG A 126 -35.61 7.40 45.62
N GLY A 127 -36.03 8.48 44.96
CA GLY A 127 -36.74 9.58 45.62
C GLY A 127 -35.90 10.81 45.91
N ASP A 128 -36.03 11.82 45.05
CA ASP A 128 -35.86 13.21 45.47
C ASP A 128 -36.77 14.10 44.63
N THR A 129 -38.06 13.99 44.89
CA THR A 129 -38.96 15.13 44.69
C THR A 129 -38.52 16.22 45.66
N PRO A 130 -38.15 17.43 45.20
CA PRO A 130 -37.70 18.50 46.07
C PRO A 130 -38.73 18.79 47.19
N PRO A 131 -38.30 19.05 48.42
CA PRO A 131 -39.20 19.39 49.51
C PRO A 131 -40.00 20.64 49.11
N ARG A 132 -41.34 20.52 49.18
CA ARG A 132 -42.24 21.67 49.08
C ARG A 132 -41.83 22.71 50.11
N SER A 133 -41.40 23.86 49.64
CA SER A 133 -41.05 25.01 50.47
C SER A 133 -42.27 25.44 51.32
N PRO A 134 -42.06 26.03 52.51
CA PRO A 134 -43.13 26.42 53.41
C PRO A 134 -44.04 27.44 52.73
N THR A 135 -45.33 27.10 52.62
CA THR A 135 -46.35 28.07 52.24
C THR A 135 -46.45 29.09 53.37
N LEU A 136 -45.93 30.29 53.14
CA LEU A 136 -46.16 31.46 53.98
C LEU A 136 -47.66 31.79 53.90
N GLU A 137 -48.43 31.41 54.93
CA GLU A 137 -49.76 31.94 55.19
C GLU A 137 -49.61 33.42 55.54
N ILE A 138 -49.67 34.29 54.54
CA ILE A 138 -49.72 35.73 54.73
C ILE A 138 -51.20 36.11 54.96
N PRO A 139 -51.51 36.92 55.99
CA PRO A 139 -52.86 37.41 56.25
C PRO A 139 -53.50 38.04 55.01
N VAL A 140 -54.77 37.67 54.78
CA VAL A 140 -55.66 38.17 53.72
C VAL A 140 -55.73 39.70 53.79
N HIS A 141 -54.83 40.36 53.06
CA HIS A 141 -54.88 41.79 52.84
C HIS A 141 -55.83 42.04 51.68
N SER A 142 -56.94 42.72 51.97
CA SER A 142 -57.96 43.15 51.01
C SER A 142 -57.32 43.64 49.72
N HIS A 143 -57.68 43.00 48.60
CA HIS A 143 -57.18 43.33 47.28
C HIS A 143 -57.32 44.84 47.02
N PRO A 144 -56.22 45.55 46.69
CA PRO A 144 -56.32 46.93 46.24
C PRO A 144 -57.23 46.99 45.00
N PRO A 145 -57.99 48.08 44.83
CA PRO A 145 -58.87 48.25 43.68
C PRO A 145 -58.09 48.03 42.39
N SER A 146 -58.62 47.15 41.53
CA SER A 146 -58.00 46.78 40.26
C SER A 146 -57.61 48.03 39.49
N PRO A 147 -56.33 48.22 39.14
CA PRO A 147 -55.90 49.38 38.38
C PRO A 147 -56.66 49.43 37.03
N PRO A 148 -56.99 50.63 36.54
CA PRO A 148 -57.70 50.80 35.28
C PRO A 148 -56.90 50.17 34.12
N PRO A 149 -57.58 49.62 33.10
CA PRO A 149 -56.92 48.92 31.99
C PRO A 149 -55.88 49.82 31.33
N VAL A 150 -54.61 49.47 31.47
CA VAL A 150 -53.52 50.18 30.80
C VAL A 150 -53.59 49.83 29.32
N THR A 151 -53.98 50.80 28.49
CA THR A 151 -54.00 50.66 27.03
C THR A 151 -52.57 50.56 26.52
N ILE A 152 -52.09 49.33 26.34
CA ILE A 152 -50.76 49.06 25.78
C ILE A 152 -50.72 49.63 24.34
N PRO A 153 -49.69 50.41 23.96
CA PRO A 153 -49.58 50.98 22.61
C PRO A 153 -49.63 49.91 21.53
N ALA A 154 -50.38 50.14 20.45
CA ALA A 154 -50.52 49.18 19.34
C ALA A 154 -49.15 48.74 18.74
N ALA A 155 -48.15 49.61 18.79
CA ALA A 155 -46.77 49.30 18.39
C ALA A 155 -46.15 48.14 19.20
N ALA A 156 -46.43 48.06 20.51
CA ALA A 156 -45.89 46.99 21.35
C ALA A 156 -46.47 45.62 20.96
N LYS A 157 -47.75 45.55 20.59
CA LYS A 157 -48.38 44.32 20.09
C LYS A 157 -47.74 43.84 18.78
N LYS A 158 -47.49 44.77 17.85
CA LYS A 158 -46.82 44.45 16.58
C LYS A 158 -45.39 43.94 16.81
N ASN A 159 -44.63 44.60 17.70
CA ASN A 159 -43.27 44.17 18.02
C ASN A 159 -43.25 42.79 18.66
N ALA A 160 -44.17 42.51 19.59
CA ALA A 160 -44.29 41.18 20.18
C ALA A 160 -44.58 40.09 19.13
N GLN A 161 -45.47 40.37 18.18
CA GLN A 161 -45.77 39.44 17.08
C GLN A 161 -44.55 39.18 16.18
N THR A 162 -43.80 40.23 15.82
CA THR A 162 -42.58 40.10 15.03
C THR A 162 -41.51 39.28 15.76
N VAL A 163 -41.32 39.52 17.06
CA VAL A 163 -40.36 38.77 17.88
C VAL A 163 -40.74 37.29 17.95
N ASN A 164 -42.01 36.98 18.19
CA ASN A 164 -42.50 35.60 18.21
C ASN A 164 -42.29 34.89 16.87
N ALA A 165 -42.62 35.55 15.75
CA ALA A 165 -42.38 34.99 14.42
C ALA A 165 -40.89 34.73 14.15
N SER A 166 -40.01 35.62 14.61
CA SER A 166 -38.56 35.42 14.50
C SER A 166 -38.07 34.25 15.36
N MET A 167 -38.63 34.09 16.56
CA MET A 167 -38.31 32.98 17.46
C MET A 167 -38.74 31.63 16.88
N ASP A 168 -39.95 31.55 16.31
CA ASP A 168 -40.45 30.33 15.66
C ASP A 168 -39.57 29.93 14.45
N ASN A 169 -39.13 30.92 13.66
CA ASN A 169 -38.23 30.69 12.54
C ASN A 169 -36.86 30.20 12.99
N LEU A 170 -36.29 30.82 14.04
CA LEU A 170 -35.03 30.38 14.63
C LEU A 170 -35.13 28.97 15.19
N GLN A 171 -36.22 28.66 15.90
CA GLN A 171 -36.46 27.32 16.44
C GLN A 171 -36.54 26.27 15.33
N ARG A 172 -37.28 26.57 14.24
CA ARG A 172 -37.37 25.66 13.08
C ARG A 172 -36.01 25.48 12.39
N SER A 173 -35.25 26.57 12.24
CA SER A 173 -33.88 26.53 11.69
C SER A 173 -32.97 25.64 12.52
N LEU A 174 -32.91 25.86 13.85
CA LEU A 174 -32.11 25.06 14.78
C LEU A 174 -32.49 23.58 14.76
N GLN A 175 -33.78 23.27 14.67
CA GLN A 175 -34.24 21.88 14.55
C GLN A 175 -33.79 21.22 13.25
N SER A 176 -33.86 21.95 12.12
CA SER A 176 -33.40 21.46 10.83
C SER A 176 -31.88 21.22 10.82
N GLU A 177 -31.10 22.13 11.40
CA GLU A 177 -29.66 22.01 11.52
C GLU A 177 -29.26 20.81 12.39
N ARG A 178 -29.94 20.60 13.53
CA ARG A 178 -29.75 19.42 14.38
C ARG A 178 -30.04 18.11 13.63
N SER A 179 -31.08 18.09 12.80
CA SER A 179 -31.39 16.92 11.97
C SER A 179 -30.31 16.67 10.92
N ASN A 180 -29.82 17.72 10.26
CA ASN A 180 -28.75 17.63 9.26
C ASN A 180 -27.45 17.14 9.87
N LEU A 181 -27.04 17.70 11.02
CA LEU A 181 -25.84 17.26 11.73
C LEU A 181 -25.94 15.78 12.12
N LYS A 182 -27.10 15.34 12.63
CA LYS A 182 -27.33 13.94 12.96
C LYS A 182 -27.20 13.01 11.75
N ALA A 183 -27.77 13.41 10.61
CA ALA A 183 -27.67 12.65 9.36
C ALA A 183 -26.21 12.56 8.88
N THR A 184 -25.46 13.66 8.95
CA THR A 184 -24.03 13.69 8.60
C THR A 184 -23.20 12.78 9.51
N CYS A 185 -23.44 12.80 10.83
CA CYS A 185 -22.77 11.89 11.77
C CYS A 185 -23.02 10.41 11.41
N GLN A 186 -24.26 10.05 11.10
CA GLN A 186 -24.60 8.68 10.69
C GLN A 186 -23.94 8.28 9.36
N ALA A 187 -23.85 9.20 8.41
CA ALA A 187 -23.16 8.96 7.14
C ALA A 187 -21.66 8.72 7.35
N ILE A 188 -21.02 9.50 8.23
CA ILE A 188 -19.61 9.32 8.60
C ILE A 188 -19.40 7.96 9.28
N GLU A 189 -20.28 7.59 10.22
CA GLU A 189 -20.21 6.31 10.92
C GLU A 189 -20.33 5.12 9.94
N ALA A 190 -21.28 5.19 9.01
CA ALA A 190 -21.45 4.18 7.97
C ALA A 190 -20.23 4.09 7.03
N ALA A 191 -19.68 5.24 6.62
CA ALA A 191 -18.47 5.27 5.79
C ALA A 191 -17.26 4.67 6.50
N ASN A 192 -17.08 4.98 7.79
CA ASN A 192 -16.01 4.40 8.61
C ASN A 192 -16.17 2.89 8.76
N ALA A 193 -17.38 2.40 9.02
CA ALA A 193 -17.66 0.96 9.08
C ALA A 193 -17.30 0.26 7.75
N SER A 194 -17.66 0.86 6.61
CA SER A 194 -17.30 0.35 5.28
C SER A 194 -15.79 0.36 5.04
N LEU A 195 -15.07 1.39 5.50
CA LEU A 195 -13.62 1.47 5.38
C LEU A 195 -12.93 0.38 6.20
N HIS A 196 -13.37 0.18 7.45
CA HIS A 196 -12.83 -0.87 8.31
C HIS A 196 -13.04 -2.27 7.71
N ALA A 197 -14.22 -2.56 7.15
CA ALA A 197 -14.47 -3.81 6.45
C ALA A 197 -13.48 -4.01 5.29
N ASN A 198 -13.29 -3.00 4.44
CA ASN A 198 -12.37 -3.07 3.30
C ASN A 198 -10.91 -3.28 3.73
N VAL A 199 -10.46 -2.59 4.78
CA VAL A 199 -9.11 -2.74 5.32
C VAL A 199 -8.89 -4.17 5.81
N ASN A 200 -9.87 -4.74 6.52
CA ASN A 200 -9.79 -6.11 7.03
C ASN A 200 -9.77 -7.15 5.91
N ASP A 201 -10.59 -6.96 4.86
CA ASP A 201 -10.57 -7.83 3.68
C ASP A 201 -9.20 -7.82 3.00
N ARG A 202 -8.62 -6.63 2.84
CA ARG A 202 -7.30 -6.48 2.21
C ARG A 202 -6.17 -7.04 3.07
N LEU A 203 -6.27 -6.90 4.39
CA LEU A 203 -5.31 -7.51 5.32
C LEU A 203 -5.34 -9.04 5.19
N THR A 204 -6.55 -9.63 5.20
CA THR A 204 -6.75 -11.07 5.01
C THR A 204 -6.19 -11.55 3.66
N GLN A 205 -6.38 -10.76 2.60
CA GLN A 205 -5.81 -11.08 1.28
C GLN A 205 -4.28 -11.07 1.31
N LEU A 206 -3.66 -10.07 1.92
CA LEU A 206 -2.20 -9.96 2.01
C LEU A 206 -1.59 -11.11 2.83
N GLU A 207 -2.25 -11.53 3.91
CA GLU A 207 -1.84 -12.69 4.70
C GLU A 207 -1.84 -13.97 3.85
N ALA A 208 -2.88 -14.18 3.04
CA ALA A 208 -2.96 -15.32 2.12
C ALA A 208 -1.89 -15.27 1.03
N GLU A 209 -1.62 -14.09 0.45
CA GLU A 209 -0.56 -13.91 -0.55
C GLU A 209 0.83 -14.20 0.03
N LEU A 210 1.11 -13.72 1.25
CA LEU A 210 2.36 -13.98 1.96
C LEU A 210 2.56 -15.47 2.25
N ALA A 211 1.49 -16.18 2.64
CA ALA A 211 1.55 -17.62 2.84
C ALA A 211 1.90 -18.39 1.55
N VAL A 212 1.38 -17.95 0.40
CA VAL A 212 1.72 -18.52 -0.91
C VAL A 212 3.18 -18.23 -1.28
N GLU A 213 3.67 -17.01 -1.03
CA GLU A 213 5.06 -16.64 -1.29
C GLU A 213 6.04 -17.49 -0.48
N ASN A 214 5.79 -17.65 0.82
CA ASN A 214 6.62 -18.50 1.69
C ASN A 214 6.69 -19.94 1.18
N ARG A 215 5.56 -20.50 0.75
CA ARG A 215 5.51 -21.84 0.14
C ARG A 215 6.36 -21.93 -1.14
N ILE A 216 6.40 -20.88 -1.95
CA ILE A 216 7.22 -20.85 -3.16
C ILE A 216 8.71 -20.83 -2.80
N MET A 217 9.10 -20.04 -1.78
CA MET A 217 10.48 -20.02 -1.29
C MET A 217 10.93 -21.41 -0.81
N ASP A 218 10.13 -22.07 0.02
CA ASP A 218 10.43 -23.42 0.51
C ASP A 218 10.59 -24.44 -0.64
N GLU A 219 9.72 -24.35 -1.66
CA GLU A 219 9.77 -25.22 -2.84
C GLU A 219 11.02 -24.96 -3.69
N LEU A 220 11.45 -23.69 -3.82
CA LEU A 220 12.68 -23.32 -4.51
C LEU A 220 13.91 -23.88 -3.79
N ASP A 221 13.95 -23.78 -2.46
CA ASP A 221 15.06 -24.33 -1.66
C ASP A 221 15.14 -25.85 -1.77
N ARG A 222 13.97 -26.52 -1.72
CA ARG A 222 13.87 -27.97 -1.95
C ARG A 222 14.42 -28.37 -3.31
N ARG A 223 14.02 -27.69 -4.40
CA ARG A 223 14.51 -27.97 -5.76
C ARG A 223 15.99 -27.68 -5.92
N THR A 224 16.47 -26.60 -5.32
CA THR A 224 17.89 -26.24 -5.33
C THR A 224 18.72 -27.34 -4.68
N SER A 225 18.25 -27.89 -3.55
CA SER A 225 18.90 -29.01 -2.86
C SER A 225 18.90 -30.29 -3.70
N GLN A 226 17.79 -30.61 -4.36
CA GLN A 226 17.69 -31.74 -5.28
C GLN A 226 18.66 -31.62 -6.46
N LEU A 227 18.73 -30.43 -7.07
CA LEU A 227 19.63 -30.16 -8.19
C LEU A 227 21.11 -30.28 -7.78
N LYS A 228 21.48 -29.77 -6.60
CA LYS A 228 22.83 -29.94 -6.03
C LYS A 228 23.19 -31.41 -5.85
N MET A 229 22.27 -32.21 -5.32
CA MET A 229 22.45 -33.65 -5.15
C MET A 229 22.64 -34.38 -6.49
N GLN A 230 21.85 -34.03 -7.52
CA GLN A 230 22.00 -34.60 -8.85
C GLN A 230 23.35 -34.23 -9.49
N ASN A 231 23.76 -32.96 -9.37
CA ASN A 231 25.07 -32.52 -9.87
C ASN A 231 26.23 -33.25 -9.18
N TYR A 232 26.14 -33.49 -7.87
CA TYR A 232 27.13 -34.28 -7.15
C TYR A 232 27.22 -35.71 -7.71
N LYS A 233 26.08 -36.41 -7.84
CA LYS A 233 26.02 -37.75 -8.41
C LYS A 233 26.60 -37.83 -9.83
N LEU A 234 26.31 -36.84 -10.67
CA LEU A 234 26.85 -36.77 -12.03
C LEU A 234 28.37 -36.61 -12.03
N ARG A 235 28.92 -35.77 -11.15
CA ARG A 235 30.38 -35.62 -11.02
C ARG A 235 31.04 -36.90 -10.54
N THR A 236 30.45 -37.58 -9.57
CA THR A 236 30.94 -38.88 -9.07
C THR A 236 30.93 -39.93 -10.18
N ALA A 237 29.81 -40.12 -10.86
CA ALA A 237 29.72 -41.08 -11.98
C ALA A 237 30.67 -40.72 -13.13
N SER A 238 30.89 -39.43 -13.39
CA SER A 238 31.85 -38.97 -14.40
C SER A 238 33.29 -39.30 -14.02
N ALA A 239 33.65 -39.25 -12.74
CA ALA A 239 34.97 -39.66 -12.27
C ALA A 239 35.15 -41.18 -12.42
N GLU A 240 34.17 -41.98 -11.99
CA GLU A 240 34.18 -43.44 -12.13
C GLU A 240 34.30 -43.89 -13.60
N LEU A 241 33.61 -43.21 -14.52
CA LEU A 241 33.73 -43.48 -15.96
C LEU A 241 35.13 -43.20 -16.50
N ASN A 242 35.80 -42.17 -16.01
CA ASN A 242 37.17 -41.87 -16.41
C ASN A 242 38.15 -42.92 -15.87
N ASP A 243 37.97 -43.39 -14.64
CA ASP A 243 38.79 -44.45 -14.05
C ASP A 243 38.65 -45.77 -14.83
N LEU A 244 37.42 -46.17 -15.15
CA LEU A 244 37.16 -47.37 -15.97
C LEU A 244 37.73 -47.27 -17.39
N LYS A 245 37.76 -46.06 -17.96
CA LYS A 245 38.36 -45.82 -19.28
C LYS A 245 39.87 -46.06 -19.23
N LEU A 246 40.56 -45.56 -18.20
CA LEU A 246 41.99 -45.78 -18.00
C LEU A 246 42.33 -47.27 -17.78
N GLU A 247 41.49 -48.00 -17.05
CA GLU A 247 41.67 -49.45 -16.85
C GLU A 247 41.56 -50.23 -18.16
N LYS A 248 40.61 -49.86 -19.03
CA LYS A 248 40.43 -50.53 -20.34
C LYS A 248 41.64 -50.31 -21.26
N GLU A 249 42.19 -49.10 -21.29
CA GLU A 249 43.33 -48.74 -22.16
C GLU A 249 44.64 -49.45 -21.73
N GLY A 250 44.87 -49.61 -20.42
CA GLY A 250 46.02 -50.37 -19.90
C GLY A 250 46.02 -51.86 -20.27
N ASN A 251 44.83 -52.46 -20.39
CA ASN A 251 44.69 -53.87 -20.74
C ASN A 251 44.94 -54.14 -22.24
N GLU A 252 44.59 -53.20 -23.14
CA GLU A 252 44.89 -53.34 -24.58
C GLU A 252 46.39 -53.24 -24.89
N ALA A 253 47.10 -52.32 -24.24
CA ALA A 253 48.56 -52.20 -24.38
C ALA A 253 49.31 -53.47 -23.92
N SER A 254 48.74 -54.21 -22.96
CA SER A 254 49.33 -55.43 -22.41
C SER A 254 49.16 -56.66 -23.33
N VAL A 255 48.19 -56.68 -24.25
CA VAL A 255 47.97 -57.80 -25.18
C VAL A 255 48.86 -57.71 -26.42
N SER A 256 49.31 -56.52 -26.81
CA SER A 256 50.12 -56.33 -28.04
C SER A 256 51.63 -56.62 -27.89
N ASN A 257 52.15 -56.85 -26.68
CA ASN A 257 53.60 -56.94 -26.43
C ASN A 257 54.17 -58.37 -26.30
N LYS A 258 53.49 -59.39 -26.85
CA LYS A 258 54.06 -60.76 -26.93
C LYS A 258 55.07 -61.00 -28.06
N GLY A 259 55.50 -59.98 -28.78
CA GLY A 259 56.52 -60.16 -29.82
C GLY A 259 57.42 -58.93 -30.00
N LYS A 260 58.70 -59.10 -29.64
CA LYS A 260 59.89 -58.31 -30.06
C LYS A 260 60.49 -57.34 -29.01
N LYS A 261 61.36 -57.92 -28.19
CA LYS A 261 62.81 -57.63 -28.10
C LYS A 261 63.29 -56.21 -28.50
N LYS A 262 63.80 -55.49 -27.48
CA LYS A 262 64.85 -54.45 -27.49
C LYS A 262 64.70 -53.25 -28.46
N LYS A 263 64.43 -52.05 -27.91
CA LYS A 263 65.40 -50.93 -27.88
C LYS A 263 64.89 -49.75 -27.02
N LYS A 264 65.87 -49.07 -26.45
CA LYS A 264 65.90 -47.89 -25.56
C LYS A 264 65.66 -46.60 -26.36
N ILE A 265 65.44 -45.47 -25.66
CA ILE A 265 65.46 -44.02 -26.09
C ILE A 265 64.02 -43.48 -26.17
N ARG A 266 63.63 -42.28 -25.73
CA ARG A 266 64.17 -41.11 -25.00
C ARG A 266 62.95 -40.17 -24.90
N GLU A 267 62.82 -39.45 -23.79
CA GLU A 267 61.78 -38.45 -23.52
C GLU A 267 61.71 -37.39 -24.62
N ASP A 268 60.49 -37.09 -25.09
CA ASP A 268 60.16 -35.85 -25.80
C ASP A 268 58.73 -35.44 -25.41
N ASP A 269 58.62 -34.23 -24.86
CA ASP A 269 57.39 -33.54 -24.49
C ASP A 269 56.70 -33.04 -25.76
N THR A 270 55.44 -33.38 -25.97
CA THR A 270 54.64 -32.74 -27.02
C THR A 270 53.21 -32.54 -26.53
N ASP A 271 52.91 -31.26 -26.25
CA ASP A 271 51.57 -30.70 -26.24
C ASP A 271 50.97 -30.90 -27.64
N ASP A 272 49.97 -31.77 -27.78
CA ASP A 272 49.11 -31.83 -28.96
C ASP A 272 47.65 -31.91 -28.50
N GLU A 273 47.01 -30.76 -28.57
CA GLU A 273 45.58 -30.58 -28.75
C GLU A 273 45.20 -31.25 -30.08
N ASP A 274 44.25 -32.19 -30.08
CA ASP A 274 43.19 -32.27 -31.10
C ASP A 274 42.33 -33.56 -30.96
N GLU A 275 41.04 -33.31 -30.74
CA GLU A 275 39.94 -33.78 -31.61
C GLU A 275 39.87 -35.28 -31.98
N ILE A 276 39.12 -36.08 -31.20
CA ILE A 276 38.45 -37.29 -31.74
C ILE A 276 36.99 -37.37 -31.29
N TYR A 277 36.12 -37.24 -32.29
CA TYR A 277 34.67 -37.46 -32.27
C TYR A 277 34.31 -38.95 -32.14
N ALA A 278 33.08 -39.16 -31.67
CA ALA A 278 32.22 -40.35 -31.79
C ALA A 278 32.35 -41.41 -30.68
N GLU A 279 31.28 -41.62 -29.91
CA GLU A 279 30.19 -42.54 -30.28
C GLU A 279 29.15 -42.59 -29.14
N ASN A 280 27.87 -42.45 -29.50
CA ASN A 280 26.74 -42.23 -28.58
C ASN A 280 26.07 -43.56 -28.20
N PRO A 281 26.09 -44.01 -26.93
CA PRO A 281 25.25 -45.12 -26.49
C PRO A 281 23.83 -44.63 -26.17
N LYS A 282 22.91 -45.19 -26.94
CA LYS A 282 21.47 -44.98 -26.98
C LYS A 282 20.81 -45.54 -25.70
N ASN A 283 20.47 -44.67 -24.74
CA ASN A 283 19.75 -45.06 -23.52
C ASN A 283 18.21 -45.00 -23.68
N PRO A 284 17.45 -45.97 -23.15
CA PRO A 284 15.99 -46.03 -23.22
C PRO A 284 15.33 -45.41 -21.99
N PHE A 285 15.63 -44.14 -21.69
CA PHE A 285 14.81 -43.39 -20.75
C PHE A 285 13.80 -42.60 -21.56
N GLN A 286 12.53 -43.03 -21.51
CA GLN A 286 11.39 -42.20 -21.90
C GLN A 286 11.31 -41.01 -20.94
N LYS A 287 12.22 -40.05 -21.11
CA LYS A 287 12.02 -38.68 -20.67
C LYS A 287 10.79 -38.21 -21.43
N VAL A 288 9.74 -37.85 -20.70
CA VAL A 288 8.74 -36.93 -21.22
C VAL A 288 9.50 -35.63 -21.43
N ASN A 289 10.15 -35.52 -22.59
CA ASN A 289 10.73 -34.29 -23.09
C ASN A 289 9.53 -33.41 -23.38
N LEU A 290 9.09 -32.67 -22.35
CA LEU A 290 8.39 -31.42 -22.58
C LEU A 290 9.25 -30.67 -23.58
N SER A 291 8.75 -30.59 -24.81
CA SER A 291 9.51 -30.00 -25.91
C SER A 291 9.91 -28.60 -25.47
N GLU A 292 11.13 -28.19 -25.79
CA GLU A 292 11.65 -26.83 -25.51
C GLU A 292 10.63 -25.75 -25.91
N LYS A 293 9.87 -26.02 -26.98
CA LYS A 293 8.73 -25.23 -27.46
C LYS A 293 7.58 -25.08 -26.46
N GLU A 294 7.23 -26.12 -25.71
CA GLU A 294 6.18 -26.07 -24.68
C GLU A 294 6.64 -25.28 -23.44
N LEU A 295 7.94 -25.32 -23.14
CA LEU A 295 8.53 -24.54 -22.04
C LEU A 295 8.60 -23.05 -22.40
N GLU A 296 8.99 -22.74 -23.64
CA GLU A 296 8.96 -21.38 -24.19
C GLU A 296 7.53 -20.81 -24.23
N GLU A 297 6.54 -21.61 -24.61
CA GLU A 297 5.13 -21.21 -24.59
C GLU A 297 4.63 -20.90 -23.17
N LYS A 298 5.00 -21.71 -22.18
CA LYS A 298 4.66 -21.47 -20.77
C LYS A 298 5.30 -20.19 -20.24
N LEU A 299 6.56 -19.93 -20.57
CA LEU A 299 7.26 -18.71 -20.18
C LEU A 299 6.57 -17.47 -20.77
N LYS A 300 6.24 -17.53 -22.07
CA LYS A 300 5.55 -16.45 -22.78
C LYS A 300 4.15 -16.19 -22.21
N LYS A 301 3.44 -17.26 -21.82
CA LYS A 301 2.13 -17.16 -21.16
C LYS A 301 2.22 -16.49 -19.78
N GLN A 302 3.19 -16.89 -18.95
CA GLN A 302 3.43 -16.25 -17.65
C GLN A 302 3.79 -14.76 -17.80
N GLN A 303 4.62 -14.43 -18.78
CA GLN A 303 5.01 -13.05 -19.03
C GLN A 303 3.80 -12.18 -19.45
N ALA A 304 2.92 -12.71 -20.30
CA ALA A 304 1.69 -12.02 -20.70
C ALA A 304 0.70 -11.85 -19.53
N GLU A 305 0.59 -12.84 -18.65
CA GLU A 305 -0.25 -12.78 -17.45
C GLU A 305 0.24 -11.73 -16.46
N LEU A 306 1.55 -11.66 -16.23
CA LEU A 306 2.17 -10.66 -15.35
C LEU A 306 2.01 -9.24 -15.92
N GLU A 307 2.19 -9.07 -17.23
CA GLU A 307 1.94 -7.79 -17.91
C GLU A 307 0.47 -7.36 -17.81
N LYS A 308 -0.48 -8.31 -17.94
CA LYS A 308 -1.91 -8.05 -17.76
C LYS A 308 -2.20 -7.57 -16.35
N LYS A 309 -1.68 -8.26 -15.33
CA LYS A 309 -1.88 -7.90 -13.91
C LYS A 309 -1.34 -6.49 -13.61
N ARG A 310 -0.18 -6.13 -14.17
CA ARG A 310 0.41 -4.78 -14.05
C ARG A 310 -0.49 -3.69 -14.67
N LYS A 311 -1.11 -3.96 -15.82
CA LYS A 311 -2.04 -3.01 -16.47
C LYS A 311 -3.34 -2.84 -15.67
N GLU A 312 -3.84 -3.91 -15.07
CA GLU A 312 -5.03 -3.84 -14.20
C GLU A 312 -4.77 -3.00 -12.94
N THR A 313 -3.60 -3.15 -12.31
CA THR A 313 -3.22 -2.34 -11.14
C THR A 313 -3.02 -0.86 -11.49
N GLU A 314 -2.35 -0.56 -12.61
CA GLU A 314 -2.18 0.83 -13.10
C GLU A 314 -3.53 1.48 -13.42
N LEU A 315 -4.46 0.72 -14.00
CA LEU A 315 -5.82 1.20 -14.27
C LEU A 315 -6.60 1.50 -12.98
N LEU A 316 -6.44 0.67 -11.95
CA LEU A 316 -7.09 0.88 -10.66
C LEU A 316 -6.53 2.12 -9.93
N GLU A 317 -5.21 2.28 -9.93
CA GLU A 317 -4.54 3.46 -9.39
C GLU A 317 -5.00 4.74 -10.10
N LYS A 318 -5.09 4.71 -11.43
CA LYS A 318 -5.60 5.85 -12.21
C LYS A 318 -7.05 6.18 -11.89
N LYS A 319 -7.90 5.17 -11.68
CA LYS A 319 -9.29 5.39 -11.25
C LYS A 319 -9.35 6.03 -9.87
N ASN A 320 -8.55 5.55 -8.92
CA ASN A 320 -8.49 6.10 -7.57
C ASN A 320 -7.99 7.55 -7.59
N SER A 321 -6.97 7.85 -8.41
CA SER A 321 -6.47 9.21 -8.62
C SER A 321 -7.54 10.14 -9.20
N MET A 322 -8.31 9.70 -10.21
CA MET A 322 -9.41 10.49 -10.75
C MET A 322 -10.50 10.75 -9.71
N PHE A 323 -10.81 9.76 -8.86
CA PHE A 323 -11.83 9.92 -7.82
C PHE A 323 -11.42 10.99 -6.82
N LEU A 324 -10.17 10.96 -6.37
CA LEU A 324 -9.62 11.91 -5.41
C LEU A 324 -9.60 13.35 -5.97
N VAL A 325 -9.19 13.52 -7.23
CA VAL A 325 -9.24 14.81 -7.93
C VAL A 325 -10.69 15.30 -8.08
N SER A 326 -11.63 14.40 -8.43
CA SER A 326 -13.05 14.76 -8.56
C SER A 326 -13.65 15.23 -7.23
N THR A 327 -13.31 14.56 -6.13
CA THR A 327 -13.75 14.94 -4.77
C THR A 327 -13.22 16.31 -4.37
N ILE A 328 -11.93 16.59 -4.62
CA ILE A 328 -11.34 17.91 -4.33
C ILE A 328 -12.05 19.01 -5.12
N VAL A 329 -12.30 18.80 -6.41
CA VAL A 329 -13.00 19.79 -7.26
C VAL A 329 -14.44 19.99 -6.79
N PHE A 330 -15.11 18.93 -6.35
CA PHE A 330 -16.48 19.01 -5.80
C PHE A 330 -16.51 19.84 -4.51
N LEU A 331 -15.64 19.54 -3.54
CA LEU A 331 -15.53 20.28 -2.29
C LEU A 331 -15.19 21.75 -2.52
N GLN A 332 -14.29 22.04 -3.47
CA GLN A 332 -13.92 23.41 -3.81
C GLN A 332 -15.09 24.21 -4.41
N ARG A 333 -15.99 23.57 -5.17
CA ARG A 333 -17.21 24.24 -5.67
C ARG A 333 -18.20 24.52 -4.55
N CYS A 334 -18.43 23.55 -3.66
CA CYS A 334 -19.31 23.75 -2.51
C CYS A 334 -18.86 24.92 -1.63
N ALA A 335 -17.56 25.12 -1.43
CA ALA A 335 -17.04 26.23 -0.63
C ALA A 335 -17.25 27.63 -1.28
N ILE A 336 -17.34 27.71 -2.62
CA ILE A 336 -17.52 28.99 -3.32
C ILE A 336 -18.99 29.42 -3.30
N ASP A 337 -19.92 28.47 -3.45
CA ASP A 337 -21.35 28.76 -3.48
C ASP A 337 -21.87 29.26 -2.11
N GLU A 338 -21.23 28.86 -0.99
CA GLU A 338 -21.57 29.37 0.35
C GLU A 338 -21.15 30.83 0.58
N GLN A 339 -20.10 31.32 -0.08
CA GLN A 339 -19.65 32.70 0.07
C GLN A 339 -20.52 33.72 -0.70
N SER A 340 -21.37 33.28 -1.63
CA SER A 340 -22.18 34.18 -2.45
C SER A 340 -23.54 34.55 -1.83
N ILE A 341 -23.86 34.02 -0.64
CA ILE A 341 -25.15 34.20 0.05
C ILE A 341 -25.03 35.15 1.28
N LEU A 342 -23.82 35.55 1.65
CA LEU A 342 -23.51 36.60 2.64
C LEU A 342 -23.19 37.92 1.94
#